data_AF-A0A945J109-F1
#
_entry.id   AF-A0A945J109-F1
#
_cell.length_a   1.000
_cell.length_b   1.000
_cell.length_c   1.000
_cell.angle_alpha   90.00
_cell.angle_beta   90.00
_cell.angle_gamma   90.00
#
_symmetry.space_group_name_H-M   'P 1'
#
loop_
_entity.id
_entity.type
_entity.pdbx_description
1 polymer ?
#
loop_
_entity_poly.entity_id
_entity_poly.type
_entity_poly.pdbx_seq_one_letter_code
_entity_poly.pdbx_strand_id
1 'polypeptide(L)'
;MPKVNSFKVKVQSGQQGMSEPVHFNFNNHKLVFENATGSAESGKVFEGSFEVNSFAHSLTLVGPESGKWDIETISIDYDCENEQPYTVNLGAVTLDETTEVNMWQDLPVPSFDV
;
A
#
# COMPACT_ATOMS: atom_id res chain seq x y z
N MET A 1 8.02 6.31 15.68
CA MET A 1 7.63 5.35 14.64
C MET A 1 8.11 3.98 15.08
N PRO A 2 7.20 3.01 15.25
CA PRO A 2 7.58 1.63 15.54
C PRO A 2 8.32 1.01 14.34
N LYS A 3 9.05 -0.08 14.58
CA LYS A 3 9.62 -0.89 13.51
C LYS A 3 8.50 -1.64 12.81
N VAL A 4 8.45 -1.62 11.48
CA VAL A 4 7.49 -2.41 10.71
C VAL A 4 8.07 -3.81 10.55
N ASN A 5 7.41 -4.81 11.11
CA ASN A 5 7.80 -6.21 10.93
C ASN A 5 7.36 -6.66 9.54
N SER A 6 6.08 -6.49 9.23
CA SER A 6 5.49 -6.81 7.93
C SER A 6 4.27 -5.94 7.65
N PHE A 7 3.84 -5.94 6.39
CA PHE A 7 2.56 -5.36 6.01
C PHE A 7 1.91 -6.15 4.88
N LYS A 8 0.59 -6.10 4.81
CA LYS A 8 -0.23 -6.65 3.72
C LYS A 8 -1.06 -5.54 3.11
N VAL A 9 -1.10 -5.47 1.79
CA VAL A 9 -1.89 -4.53 1.02
C VAL A 9 -2.97 -5.27 0.26
N LYS A 10 -4.15 -4.67 0.20
CA LYS A 10 -5.23 -5.01 -0.71
C LYS A 10 -5.60 -3.75 -1.50
N VAL A 11 -5.45 -3.80 -2.82
CA VAL A 11 -5.81 -2.70 -3.72
C VAL A 11 -6.99 -3.11 -4.59
N GLN A 12 -8.03 -2.29 -4.61
CA GLN A 12 -9.13 -2.44 -5.55
C GLN A 12 -8.97 -1.43 -6.69
N SER A 13 -8.74 -1.94 -7.90
CA SER A 13 -8.63 -1.13 -9.10
C SER A 13 -10.01 -0.65 -9.57
N GLY A 14 -10.06 0.59 -10.05
CA GLY A 14 -11.23 1.19 -10.69
C GLY A 14 -11.34 0.86 -12.17
N GLN A 15 -11.88 1.81 -12.94
CA GLN A 15 -12.14 1.61 -14.37
C GLN A 15 -10.86 1.46 -15.19
N GLN A 16 -9.81 2.20 -14.86
CA GLN A 16 -8.50 2.03 -15.47
C GLN A 16 -7.57 1.23 -14.55
N GLY A 17 -7.20 0.02 -14.96
CA GLY A 17 -6.20 -0.79 -14.27
C GLY A 17 -4.83 -0.73 -14.95
N MET A 18 -3.88 -1.48 -14.41
CA MET A 18 -2.57 -1.71 -15.02
C MET A 18 -2.28 -3.21 -15.13
N SER A 19 -1.33 -3.57 -16.01
CA SER A 19 -0.97 -4.97 -16.29
C SER A 19 0.43 -5.36 -15.82
N GLU A 20 1.19 -4.40 -15.30
CA GLU A 20 2.53 -4.63 -14.76
C GLU A 20 2.49 -5.11 -13.30
N PRO A 21 3.61 -5.66 -12.78
CA PRO A 21 3.73 -5.95 -11.36
C PRO A 21 3.45 -4.72 -10.51
N VAL A 22 2.72 -4.89 -9.42
CA VAL A 22 2.49 -3.81 -8.46
C VAL A 22 3.78 -3.56 -7.68
N HIS A 23 4.21 -2.31 -7.65
CA HIS A 23 5.43 -1.89 -6.96
C HIS A 23 5.11 -1.03 -5.73
N PHE A 24 5.98 -1.11 -4.74
CA PHE A 24 6.02 -0.18 -3.62
C PHE A 24 7.44 0.37 -3.47
N ASN A 25 7.56 1.54 -2.86
CA ASN A 25 8.84 2.07 -2.40
C ASN A 25 8.94 1.82 -0.90
N PHE A 26 10.07 1.31 -0.41
CA PHE A 26 10.40 1.32 1.00
C PHE A 26 11.78 1.93 1.21
N ASN A 27 11.87 3.04 1.94
CA ASN A 27 13.11 3.77 2.19
C ASN A 27 13.93 4.05 0.91
N ASN A 28 13.25 4.48 -0.15
CA ASN A 28 13.79 4.77 -1.48
C ASN A 28 14.22 3.54 -2.32
N HIS A 29 13.74 2.35 -1.97
CA HIS A 29 13.93 1.13 -2.76
C HIS A 29 12.60 0.71 -3.40
N LYS A 30 12.52 0.75 -4.74
CA LYS A 30 11.39 0.22 -5.51
C LYS A 30 11.45 -1.31 -5.51
N LEU A 31 10.40 -1.94 -5.01
CA LEU A 31 10.29 -3.39 -4.79
C LEU A 31 8.94 -3.91 -5.29
N VAL A 32 8.87 -5.21 -5.53
CA VAL A 32 7.62 -5.93 -5.82
C VAL A 32 7.10 -6.59 -4.55
N PHE A 33 5.78 -6.73 -4.44
CA PHE A 33 5.17 -7.46 -3.34
C PHE A 33 5.45 -8.97 -3.40
N GLU A 34 5.61 -9.57 -2.23
CA GLU A 34 5.62 -11.02 -2.04
C GLU A 34 4.21 -11.56 -1.81
N ASN A 35 4.03 -12.88 -1.96
CA ASN A 35 2.74 -13.56 -1.80
C ASN A 35 1.60 -12.90 -2.62
N ALA A 36 1.95 -12.32 -3.76
CA ALA A 36 1.03 -11.57 -4.60
C ALA A 36 -0.05 -12.50 -5.18
N THR A 37 -1.31 -12.09 -5.07
CA THR A 37 -2.47 -12.78 -5.64
C THR A 37 -3.43 -11.78 -6.28
N GLY A 38 -4.27 -12.25 -7.21
CA GLY A 38 -5.17 -11.39 -7.97
C GLY A 38 -4.46 -10.58 -9.06
N SER A 39 -5.01 -9.44 -9.43
CA SER A 39 -4.41 -8.54 -10.44
C SER A 39 -4.82 -7.08 -10.21
N ALA A 40 -4.00 -6.16 -10.72
CA ALA A 40 -4.27 -4.72 -10.73
C ALA A 40 -5.01 -4.25 -11.99
N GLU A 41 -5.55 -5.18 -12.78
CA GLU A 41 -6.34 -4.86 -13.97
C GLU A 41 -7.67 -4.18 -13.60
N SER A 42 -8.36 -3.63 -14.60
CA SER A 42 -9.62 -2.91 -14.41
C SER A 42 -10.65 -3.71 -13.61
N GLY A 43 -11.17 -3.11 -12.54
CA GLY A 43 -12.17 -3.70 -11.65
C GLY A 43 -11.70 -4.94 -10.88
N LYS A 44 -10.39 -5.22 -10.85
CA LYS A 44 -9.81 -6.36 -10.13
C LYS A 44 -9.25 -5.94 -8.79
N VAL A 45 -8.98 -6.96 -7.98
CA VAL A 45 -8.39 -6.81 -6.66
C VAL A 45 -7.03 -7.47 -6.68
N PHE A 46 -6.04 -6.73 -6.22
CA PHE A 46 -4.69 -7.19 -5.98
C PHE A 46 -4.47 -7.31 -4.47
N GLU A 47 -3.85 -8.41 -4.03
CA GLU A 47 -3.34 -8.55 -2.66
C GLU A 47 -1.87 -8.92 -2.69
N GLY A 48 -1.07 -8.31 -1.82
CA GLY A 48 0.36 -8.60 -1.68
C GLY A 48 0.85 -8.28 -0.27
N SER A 49 1.98 -8.85 0.11
CA SER A 49 2.60 -8.61 1.42
C SER A 49 4.11 -8.40 1.30
N PHE A 50 4.74 -7.91 2.35
CA PHE A 50 6.19 -7.86 2.43
C PHE A 50 6.68 -7.93 3.88
N GLU A 51 7.73 -8.73 4.12
CA GLU A 51 8.44 -8.75 5.40
C GLU A 51 9.57 -7.71 5.37
N VAL A 52 9.43 -6.68 6.20
CA VAL A 52 10.33 -5.51 6.19
C VAL A 52 11.40 -5.63 7.27
N ASN A 53 10.97 -5.93 8.51
CA ASN A 53 11.79 -5.93 9.72
C ASN A 53 12.66 -4.66 9.89
N SER A 54 12.10 -3.48 9.59
CA SER A 54 12.84 -2.20 9.56
C SER A 54 11.96 -1.00 9.91
N PHE A 55 12.59 0.14 10.19
CA PHE A 55 11.89 1.40 10.42
C PHE A 55 11.54 2.07 9.08
N ALA A 56 10.26 2.36 8.88
CA ALA A 56 9.78 3.06 7.69
C ALA A 56 10.07 4.57 7.80
N HIS A 57 10.93 5.06 6.92
CA HIS A 57 11.10 6.49 6.64
C HIS A 57 10.24 6.92 5.45
N SER A 58 10.07 6.02 4.48
CA SER A 58 9.09 6.14 3.40
C SER A 58 8.50 4.76 3.10
N LEU A 59 7.18 4.69 2.91
CA LEU A 59 6.52 3.53 2.35
C LEU A 59 5.34 4.00 1.49
N THR A 60 5.49 3.86 0.17
CA THR A 60 4.53 4.35 -0.82
C THR A 60 4.15 3.26 -1.81
N LEU A 61 2.92 3.29 -2.31
CA LEU A 61 2.52 2.51 -3.47
C LEU A 61 2.86 3.32 -4.71
N VAL A 62 3.56 2.71 -5.66
CA VAL A 62 4.11 3.38 -6.84
C VAL A 62 3.15 3.19 -8.02
N GLY A 63 2.94 4.27 -8.78
CA GLY A 63 2.18 4.20 -10.03
C GLY A 63 2.84 3.32 -11.10
N PRO A 64 2.10 3.04 -12.21
CA PRO A 64 2.60 2.21 -13.29
C PRO A 64 3.79 2.86 -14.01
N GLU A 65 4.66 2.09 -14.67
CA GLU A 65 5.73 2.63 -15.52
C GLU A 65 5.19 3.35 -16.77
N SER A 66 3.95 3.06 -17.17
CA SER A 66 3.27 3.74 -18.26
C SER A 66 1.76 3.73 -18.08
N GLY A 67 1.13 4.87 -18.38
CA GLY A 67 -0.32 5.02 -18.34
C GLY A 67 -0.82 5.44 -16.96
N LYS A 68 -2.07 5.09 -16.65
CA LYS A 68 -2.68 5.42 -15.36
C LYS A 68 -3.31 4.20 -14.74
N TRP A 69 -3.35 4.21 -13.42
CA TRP A 69 -4.03 3.24 -12.59
C TRP A 69 -4.98 3.97 -11.64
N ASP A 70 -6.28 3.79 -11.89
CA ASP A 70 -7.33 4.23 -11.00
C ASP A 70 -7.48 3.21 -9.87
N ILE A 71 -7.41 3.68 -8.64
CA ILE A 71 -7.62 2.88 -7.44
C ILE A 71 -8.85 3.42 -6.74
N GLU A 72 -9.77 2.52 -6.39
CA GLU A 72 -10.98 2.86 -5.62
C GLU A 72 -10.69 2.86 -4.12
N THR A 73 -9.90 1.90 -3.65
CA THR A 73 -9.58 1.75 -2.22
C THR A 73 -8.28 0.98 -2.04
N ILE A 74 -7.50 1.37 -1.02
CA ILE A 74 -6.33 0.63 -0.55
C ILE A 74 -6.57 0.29 0.92
N SER A 75 -6.47 -0.98 1.28
CA SER A 75 -6.44 -1.44 2.68
C SER A 75 -5.04 -1.94 2.99
N ILE A 76 -4.45 -1.48 4.08
CA ILE A 76 -3.13 -1.90 4.52
C ILE A 76 -3.22 -2.42 5.95
N ASP A 77 -2.85 -3.67 6.15
CA ASP A 77 -2.70 -4.29 7.46
C ASP A 77 -1.23 -4.21 7.87
N TYR A 78 -0.95 -3.57 9.00
CA TYR A 78 0.39 -3.41 9.55
C TYR A 78 0.62 -4.31 10.75
N ASP A 79 1.77 -4.98 10.77
CA ASP A 79 2.35 -5.60 11.96
C ASP A 79 3.62 -4.82 12.36
N CYS A 80 3.57 -4.20 13.54
CA CYS A 80 4.61 -3.32 14.03
C CYS A 80 5.14 -3.82 15.38
N GLU A 81 6.45 -3.68 15.59
CA GLU A 81 7.10 -4.10 16.81
C GLU A 81 6.54 -3.35 18.03
N ASN A 82 6.13 -4.11 19.05
CA ASN A 82 5.53 -3.63 20.29
C ASN A 82 4.19 -2.90 20.13
N GLU A 83 3.52 -3.01 18.99
CA GLU A 83 2.19 -2.47 18.74
C GLU A 83 1.19 -3.58 18.43
N GLN A 84 -0.10 -3.34 18.64
CA GLN A 84 -1.13 -4.24 18.13
C GLN A 84 -1.25 -4.07 16.61
N PRO A 85 -1.46 -5.16 15.84
CA PRO A 85 -1.72 -5.05 14.42
C PRO A 85 -2.93 -4.14 14.15
N TYR A 86 -2.83 -3.31 13.11
CA TYR A 86 -3.86 -2.34 12.77
C TYR A 86 -4.03 -2.22 11.26
N THR A 87 -5.21 -1.76 10.86
CA THR A 87 -5.57 -1.59 9.45
C THR A 87 -5.78 -0.12 9.13
N VAL A 88 -5.23 0.31 8.01
CA VAL A 88 -5.41 1.65 7.43
C VAL A 88 -6.18 1.50 6.12
N ASN A 89 -7.17 2.37 5.90
CA ASN A 89 -7.91 2.44 4.64
C ASN A 89 -7.67 3.80 3.98
N LEU A 90 -7.21 3.78 2.74
CA LEU A 90 -7.06 4.96 1.90
C LEU A 90 -8.16 4.97 0.85
N GLY A 91 -8.69 6.17 0.58
CA GLY A 91 -9.71 6.38 -0.43
C GLY A 91 -9.18 6.32 -1.86
N ALA A 92 -10.04 6.70 -2.80
CA ALA A 92 -9.72 6.65 -4.22
C ALA A 92 -8.54 7.57 -4.59
N VAL A 93 -7.66 7.08 -5.45
CA VAL A 93 -6.50 7.80 -5.98
C VAL A 93 -6.21 7.33 -7.40
N THR A 94 -5.74 8.22 -8.26
CA THR A 94 -5.21 7.86 -9.58
C THR A 94 -3.69 8.00 -9.54
N LEU A 95 -2.99 6.95 -9.92
CA LEU A 95 -1.54 6.93 -10.05
C LEU A 95 -1.14 6.89 -11.54
N ASP A 96 -0.07 7.59 -11.87
CA ASP A 96 0.67 7.56 -13.14
C ASP A 96 2.18 7.36 -12.90
N GLU A 97 2.98 7.40 -13.96
CA GLU A 97 4.42 7.15 -13.94
C GLU A 97 5.26 8.09 -13.06
N THR A 98 4.67 9.18 -12.55
CA THR A 98 5.35 10.17 -11.71
C THR A 98 4.82 10.24 -10.29
N THR A 99 3.76 9.49 -9.98
CA THR A 99 3.03 9.64 -8.72
C THR A 99 3.13 8.39 -7.86
N GLU A 100 3.08 8.62 -6.56
CA GLU A 100 3.05 7.58 -5.54
C GLU A 100 2.06 8.01 -4.45
N VAL A 101 1.45 7.06 -3.77
CA VAL A 101 0.59 7.32 -2.61
C VAL A 101 1.25 6.82 -1.34
N ASN A 102 1.29 7.66 -0.31
CA ASN A 102 1.86 7.30 0.98
C ASN A 102 0.96 6.29 1.71
N MET A 103 1.47 5.07 1.89
CA MET A 103 0.78 4.02 2.64
C MET A 103 1.06 4.11 4.14
N TRP A 104 2.22 4.61 4.54
CA TRP A 104 2.61 4.70 5.94
C TRP A 104 1.81 5.76 6.67
N GLN A 105 0.91 5.31 7.54
CA GLN A 105 0.12 6.14 8.43
C GLN A 105 0.38 5.66 9.86
N ASP A 106 0.60 6.60 10.77
CA ASP A 106 0.69 6.27 12.20
C ASP A 106 -0.66 5.67 12.68
N LEU A 107 -0.61 4.94 13.80
CA LEU A 107 -1.79 4.41 14.46
C LEU A 107 -2.85 5.53 14.60
N PRO A 108 -4.11 5.28 14.19
CA PRO A 108 -5.17 6.26 14.39
C PRO A 108 -5.28 6.59 15.87
N VAL A 109 -5.12 7.88 16.20
CA VAL A 109 -5.16 8.36 17.58
C VAL A 109 -6.53 8.00 18.16
N PRO A 110 -6.62 7.40 19.36
CA PRO A 110 -7.91 7.14 19.99
C PRO A 110 -8.69 8.44 20.11
N SER A 111 -9.81 8.55 19.39
CA SER A 111 -10.74 9.66 19.56
C SER A 111 -11.46 9.43 20.89
N PHE A 112 -11.09 10.19 21.91
CA PHE A 112 -11.95 10.32 23.09
C PHE A 112 -13.10 11.25 22.71
N ASP A 113 -14.32 10.73 22.64
CA ASP A 113 -15.52 11.58 22.64
C ASP A 113 -15.54 12.37 23.96
N VAL A 114 -15.52 13.69 23.85
CA VAL A 114 -15.58 14.64 24.99
C VAL A 114 -17.01 15.08 25.26
#